data_AF-A0A246JWX1-F1
#
_entry.id   AF-A0A246JWX1-F1
#
_cell.length_a   1.000
_cell.length_b   1.000
_cell.length_c   1.000
_cell.angle_alpha   90.00
_cell.angle_beta   90.00
_cell.angle_gamma   90.00
#
_symmetry.space_group_name_H-M   'P 1'
#
loop_
_entity.id
_entity.type
_entity.pdbx_description
1 polymer ?
#
loop_
_entity_poly.entity_id
_entity_poly.type
_entity_poly.pdbx_seq_one_letter_code
_entity_poly.pdbx_strand_id
1 'polypeptide(L)'
;MTKTRPPPPSPAPPVNVVWNIHLTEDEFIERFRPIPNPFEPDASFDFGQGGCLFANFAGELDFLRRRSEGTVWTLTDCDGHLEITDGMHYVNRLGYIVTEIACPPDIFVTVALL
;
A
#
# COMPACT_ATOMS: atom_id res chain seq x y z
N MET A 1 -33.81 -44.39 -27.65
CA MET A 1 -32.86 -43.27 -27.91
C MET A 1 -32.67 -42.53 -26.59
N THR A 2 -31.63 -42.86 -25.83
CA THR A 2 -31.28 -42.21 -24.55
C THR A 2 -30.50 -40.95 -24.83
N LYS A 3 -31.08 -39.79 -24.53
CA LYS A 3 -30.45 -38.47 -24.71
C LYS A 3 -29.60 -38.18 -23.47
N THR A 4 -28.27 -38.28 -23.59
CA THR A 4 -27.32 -37.97 -22.52
C THR A 4 -27.34 -36.47 -22.22
N ARG A 5 -27.48 -36.11 -20.94
CA ARG A 5 -27.41 -34.73 -20.46
C ARG A 5 -25.95 -34.26 -20.55
N PRO A 6 -25.68 -33.02 -21.01
CA PRO A 6 -24.32 -32.49 -20.99
C PRO A 6 -23.77 -32.44 -19.55
N PRO A 7 -22.44 -32.60 -19.38
CA PRO A 7 -21.81 -32.48 -18.07
C PRO A 7 -22.05 -31.08 -17.48
N PRO A 8 -22.12 -30.96 -16.14
CA PRO A 8 -22.20 -29.66 -15.50
C PRO A 8 -20.98 -28.81 -15.88
N PRO A 9 -21.12 -27.47 -15.99
CA PRO A 9 -19.98 -26.60 -16.23
C PRO A 9 -18.94 -26.77 -15.12
N SER A 10 -17.66 -26.75 -15.50
CA SER A 10 -16.52 -26.79 -14.58
C SER A 10 -16.68 -25.69 -13.51
N PRO A 11 -16.31 -25.92 -12.24
CA PRO A 11 -16.36 -24.88 -11.22
C PRO A 11 -15.56 -23.67 -11.70
N ALA A 12 -16.14 -22.48 -11.56
CA ALA A 12 -15.43 -21.23 -11.82
C ALA A 12 -14.16 -21.21 -10.95
N PRO A 13 -13.05 -20.61 -11.44
CA PRO A 13 -11.87 -20.41 -10.60
C PRO A 13 -12.26 -19.68 -9.31
N PRO A 14 -11.59 -19.95 -8.17
CA PRO A 14 -11.88 -19.25 -6.94
C PRO A 14 -11.78 -17.74 -7.19
N VAL A 15 -12.81 -17.00 -6.78
CA VAL A 15 -12.76 -15.54 -6.70
C VAL A 15 -11.55 -15.17 -5.85
N ASN A 16 -10.63 -14.36 -6.38
CA ASN A 16 -9.52 -13.82 -5.60
C ASN A 16 -10.13 -13.06 -4.42
N VAL A 17 -10.02 -13.63 -3.22
CA VAL A 17 -10.50 -12.99 -1.99
C VAL A 17 -9.41 -12.03 -1.57
N VAL A 18 -9.66 -10.73 -1.75
CA VAL A 18 -8.82 -9.69 -1.17
C VAL A 18 -9.18 -9.56 0.31
N TRP A 19 -8.18 -9.71 1.18
CA TRP A 19 -8.37 -9.54 2.61
C TRP A 19 -8.10 -8.10 3.02
N ASN A 20 -9.03 -7.45 3.71
CA ASN A 20 -8.81 -6.12 4.28
C ASN A 20 -8.26 -6.24 5.71
N ILE A 21 -7.10 -5.62 5.94
CA ILE A 21 -6.39 -5.65 7.22
C ILE A 21 -6.22 -4.21 7.71
N HIS A 22 -6.60 -3.97 8.96
CA HIS A 22 -6.34 -2.71 9.65
C HIS A 22 -5.16 -2.88 10.60
N LEU A 23 -4.20 -1.96 10.55
CA LEU A 23 -3.01 -1.96 11.40
C LEU A 23 -2.91 -0.66 12.19
N THR A 24 -2.21 -0.72 13.33
CA THR A 24 -1.70 0.48 14.00
C THR A 24 -0.40 0.97 13.35
N GLU A 25 0.01 2.20 13.66
CA GLU A 25 1.31 2.74 13.23
C GLU A 25 2.47 1.82 13.68
N ASP A 26 2.48 1.39 14.94
CA ASP A 26 3.53 0.49 15.47
C ASP A 26 3.62 -0.82 14.69
N GLU A 27 2.48 -1.44 14.35
CA GLU A 27 2.45 -2.67 13.55
C GLU A 27 2.95 -2.44 12.13
N PHE A 28 2.65 -1.27 11.54
CA PHE A 28 3.15 -0.89 10.23
C PHE A 28 4.68 -0.73 10.24
N ILE A 29 5.22 -0.05 11.25
CA ILE A 29 6.66 0.13 11.45
C ILE A 29 7.36 -1.22 11.61
N GLU A 30 6.84 -2.08 12.49
CA GLU A 30 7.44 -3.39 12.78
C GLU A 30 7.45 -4.29 11.54
N ARG A 31 6.34 -4.34 10.80
CA ARG A 31 6.16 -5.27 9.68
C ARG A 31 6.83 -4.81 8.40
N PHE A 32 6.79 -3.52 8.09
CA PHE A 32 7.16 -3.03 6.76
C PHE A 32 8.42 -2.19 6.74
N ARG A 33 8.81 -1.59 7.88
CA ARG A 33 10.04 -0.80 8.04
C ARG A 33 10.11 0.36 7.03
N PRO A 34 9.41 1.48 7.31
CA PRO A 34 9.48 2.68 6.50
C PRO A 34 10.92 3.17 6.36
N ILE A 35 11.29 3.64 5.17
CA ILE A 35 12.61 4.19 4.92
C ILE A 35 12.55 5.72 4.81
N PRO A 36 13.57 6.44 5.32
CA PRO A 36 13.67 7.88 5.15
C PRO A 36 13.70 8.30 3.68
N ASN A 37 13.14 9.47 3.39
CA ASN A 37 13.21 10.09 2.08
C ASN A 37 14.65 10.61 1.84
N PRO A 38 15.42 10.04 0.89
CA PRO A 38 16.80 10.47 0.67
C PRO A 38 16.91 11.82 -0.07
N PHE A 39 15.80 12.35 -0.60
CA PHE A 39 15.76 13.61 -1.35
C PHE A 39 15.50 14.82 -0.44
N GLU A 40 14.85 14.60 0.71
CA GLU A 40 14.42 15.64 1.63
C GLU A 40 14.74 15.20 3.08
N PRO A 41 15.90 15.56 3.63
CA PRO A 41 16.30 15.17 4.99
C PRO A 41 15.33 15.65 6.08
N ASP A 42 14.65 16.76 5.84
CA ASP A 42 13.66 17.36 6.75
C ASP A 42 12.21 16.97 6.36
N ALA A 43 12.03 15.86 5.63
CA ALA A 43 10.72 15.35 5.27
C ALA A 43 9.84 15.12 6.52
N SER A 44 8.53 15.26 6.34
CA SER A 44 7.56 14.92 7.40
C SER A 44 7.42 13.40 7.57
N PHE A 45 6.73 12.98 8.64
CA PHE A 45 6.50 11.58 9.03
C PHE A 45 7.79 10.84 9.37
N ASP A 46 8.29 11.07 10.58
CA ASP A 46 9.45 10.37 11.14
C ASP A 46 8.99 9.19 12.00
N PHE A 47 9.33 7.98 11.57
CA PHE A 47 9.04 6.72 12.28
C PHE A 47 10.22 6.24 13.14
N GLY A 48 11.14 7.15 13.50
CA GLY A 48 12.31 6.91 14.37
C GLY A 48 13.65 6.84 13.63
N GLN A 49 13.68 7.03 12.31
CA GLN A 49 14.90 6.99 11.49
C GLN A 49 15.06 8.20 10.55
N GLY A 50 14.18 9.19 10.64
CA GLY A 50 14.12 10.37 9.80
C GLY A 50 12.82 10.47 9.00
N GLY A 51 12.59 11.64 8.40
CA GLY A 51 11.41 11.93 7.60
C GLY A 51 11.22 10.98 6.42
N CYS A 52 10.05 10.36 6.30
CA CYS A 52 9.75 9.31 5.32
C CYS A 52 8.82 9.76 4.19
N LEU A 53 8.27 10.99 4.25
CA LEU A 53 7.28 11.44 3.27
C LEU A 53 7.92 11.88 1.94
N PHE A 54 7.43 11.28 0.85
CA PHE A 54 7.70 11.69 -0.53
C PHE A 54 6.51 12.50 -1.06
N ALA A 55 6.61 13.83 -0.97
CA ALA A 55 5.57 14.78 -1.41
C ALA A 55 6.02 15.68 -2.57
N ASN A 56 7.32 15.71 -2.87
CA ASN A 56 7.90 16.58 -3.89
C ASN A 56 7.96 15.82 -5.23
N PHE A 57 6.83 15.82 -5.94
CA PHE A 57 6.60 14.98 -7.12
C PHE A 57 7.62 15.15 -8.27
N ALA A 58 8.28 16.31 -8.36
CA ALA A 58 9.31 16.55 -9.38
C ALA A 58 10.64 15.91 -8.97
N GLY A 59 10.93 14.72 -9.51
CA GLY A 59 12.17 13.96 -9.27
C GLY A 59 11.96 12.70 -8.43
N GLU A 60 11.11 12.78 -7.39
CA GLU A 60 10.77 11.63 -6.55
C GLU A 60 9.92 10.59 -7.28
N LEU A 61 9.07 11.02 -8.23
CA LEU A 61 8.12 10.13 -8.90
C LEU A 61 8.81 9.02 -9.70
N ASP A 62 9.95 9.33 -10.32
CA ASP A 62 10.74 8.33 -11.03
C ASP A 62 11.43 7.37 -10.08
N PHE A 63 11.82 7.83 -8.88
CA PHE A 63 12.31 6.94 -7.82
C PHE A 63 11.21 5.99 -7.35
N LEU A 64 10.01 6.51 -7.07
CA LEU A 64 8.85 5.73 -6.61
C LEU A 64 8.41 4.67 -7.65
N ARG A 65 8.37 5.03 -8.93
CA ARG A 65 8.00 4.10 -10.02
C ARG A 65 8.97 2.94 -10.21
N ARG A 66 10.21 3.05 -9.73
CA ARG A 66 11.23 1.99 -9.81
C ARG A 66 11.21 1.06 -8.60
N ARG A 67 10.41 1.35 -7.58
CA ARG A 67 10.29 0.50 -6.39
C ARG A 67 9.53 -0.79 -6.74
N SER A 68 9.80 -1.85 -5.99
CA SER A 68 9.09 -3.11 -6.15
C SER A 68 7.62 -2.95 -5.78
N GLU A 69 6.76 -3.71 -6.45
CA GLU A 69 5.33 -3.78 -6.11
C GLU A 69 5.16 -4.06 -4.60
N GLY A 70 4.16 -3.41 -3.99
CA GLY A 70 3.87 -3.53 -2.56
C GLY A 70 4.79 -2.75 -1.61
N THR A 71 5.84 -2.06 -2.09
CA THR A 71 6.72 -1.26 -1.21
C THR A 71 6.39 0.23 -1.15
N VAL A 72 5.48 0.69 -2.01
CA VAL A 72 5.00 2.07 -2.04
C VAL A 72 3.61 2.11 -1.44
N TRP A 73 3.43 3.06 -0.53
CA TRP A 73 2.20 3.28 0.22
C TRP A 73 1.75 4.71 0.02
N THR A 74 0.44 4.93 0.05
CA THR A 74 -0.15 6.26 -0.11
C THR A 74 -0.61 6.78 1.24
N LEU A 75 -0.15 7.98 1.59
CA LEU A 75 -0.69 8.74 2.70
C LEU A 75 -1.86 9.61 2.21
N THR A 76 -3.01 9.48 2.85
CA THR A 76 -4.24 10.22 2.53
C THR A 76 -4.80 10.94 3.75
N ASP A 77 -5.48 12.05 3.51
CA ASP A 77 -6.32 12.73 4.50
C ASP A 77 -7.79 12.33 4.25
N CYS A 78 -8.36 11.62 5.22
CA CYS A 78 -9.71 11.13 5.25
C CYS A 78 -10.51 11.93 6.29
N ASP A 79 -11.02 13.09 5.88
CA ASP A 79 -11.84 13.98 6.71
C ASP A 79 -11.19 14.40 8.05
N GLY A 80 -9.88 14.70 8.02
CA GLY A 80 -9.10 15.09 9.20
C GLY A 80 -8.41 13.93 9.91
N HIS A 81 -8.54 12.71 9.39
CA HIS A 81 -7.82 11.52 9.84
C HIS A 81 -6.78 11.12 8.79
N LEU A 82 -5.54 10.91 9.23
CA LEU A 82 -4.48 10.48 8.34
C LEU A 82 -4.46 8.95 8.24
N GLU A 83 -4.41 8.44 7.03
CA GLU A 83 -4.37 7.00 6.76
C GLU A 83 -3.25 6.66 5.78
N ILE A 84 -2.60 5.52 6.00
CA ILE A 84 -1.68 4.92 5.04
C ILE A 84 -2.37 3.72 4.40
N THR A 85 -2.39 3.67 3.07
CA THR A 85 -2.97 2.56 2.28
C THR A 85 -1.93 1.96 1.35
N ASP A 86 -2.02 0.66 1.07
CA ASP A 86 -1.10 0.00 0.14
C ASP A 86 -1.27 0.52 -1.30
N GLY A 87 -0.16 0.55 -2.03
CA GLY A 87 -0.15 0.97 -3.42
C GLY A 87 0.00 2.48 -3.64
N MET A 88 -0.02 2.85 -4.92
CA MET A 88 0.26 4.21 -5.38
C MET A 88 -1.02 4.87 -5.91
N HIS A 89 -1.72 5.60 -5.05
CA HIS A 89 -2.97 6.27 -5.37
C HIS A 89 -2.75 7.70 -5.88
N TYR A 90 -3.54 8.09 -6.87
CA TYR A 90 -3.37 9.39 -7.52
C TYR A 90 -4.28 10.50 -6.98
N VAL A 91 -5.38 10.14 -6.32
CA VAL A 91 -6.43 11.05 -5.83
C VAL A 91 -6.41 11.08 -4.30
N ASN A 92 -6.74 12.23 -3.70
CA ASN A 92 -6.79 12.46 -2.24
C ASN A 92 -5.51 12.04 -1.51
N ARG A 93 -4.37 12.24 -2.16
CA ARG A 93 -3.04 11.88 -1.67
C ARG A 93 -2.31 13.10 -1.13
N LEU A 94 -1.74 12.98 0.07
CA LEU A 94 -0.77 13.93 0.62
C LEU A 94 0.66 13.63 0.18
N GLY A 95 1.03 12.35 0.11
CA GLY A 95 2.31 11.90 -0.40
C GLY A 95 2.42 10.38 -0.39
N TYR A 96 3.65 9.88 -0.51
CA TYR A 96 3.93 8.45 -0.45
C TYR A 96 4.91 8.12 0.67
N ILE A 97 4.81 6.89 1.17
CA ILE A 97 5.77 6.29 2.09
C ILE A 97 6.36 5.08 1.39
N VAL A 98 7.65 4.85 1.60
CA VAL A 98 8.37 3.71 1.04
C VAL A 98 8.84 2.80 2.17
N THR A 99 8.77 1.50 1.95
CA THR A 99 9.09 0.46 2.94
C THR A 99 10.18 -0.48 2.42
N GLU A 100 10.88 -1.15 3.34
CA GLU A 100 11.86 -2.20 3.00
C GLU A 100 11.17 -3.50 2.58
N ILE A 101 10.07 -3.83 3.26
CA ILE A 101 9.34 -5.10 3.09
C ILE A 101 8.04 -4.80 2.34
N ALA A 102 7.79 -5.55 1.26
CA ALA A 102 6.60 -5.39 0.44
C ALA A 102 5.35 -5.90 1.15
N CYS A 103 4.24 -5.19 0.97
CA CYS A 103 2.90 -5.72 1.21
C CYS A 103 2.68 -6.97 0.33
N PRO A 104 2.27 -8.12 0.90
CA PRO A 104 1.87 -9.29 0.13
C PRO A 104 0.81 -8.96 -0.94
N PRO A 105 0.78 -9.69 -2.06
CA PRO A 105 -0.32 -9.57 -3.02
C PRO A 105 -1.64 -10.05 -2.40
N ASP A 106 -2.76 -9.64 -3.01
CA ASP A 106 -4.13 -10.05 -2.66
C ASP A 106 -4.57 -9.69 -1.22
N ILE A 107 -3.93 -8.71 -0.61
CA ILE A 107 -4.41 -8.06 0.62
C ILE A 107 -4.49 -6.55 0.41
N PHE A 108 -5.43 -5.92 1.11
CA PHE A 108 -5.55 -4.47 1.20
C PHE A 108 -5.29 -4.07 2.65
N VAL A 109 -4.35 -3.16 2.87
CA VAL A 109 -3.90 -2.75 4.21
C VAL A 109 -4.23 -1.28 4.41
N THR A 110 -4.84 -0.97 5.54
CA THR A 110 -5.08 0.39 6.01
C THR A 110 -4.44 0.59 7.38
N VAL A 111 -3.66 1.65 7.53
CA VAL A 111 -3.02 2.04 8.79
C VAL A 111 -3.65 3.36 9.23
N ALA A 112 -4.25 3.38 10.42
CA ALA A 112 -4.75 4.61 11.01
C ALA A 112 -3.61 5.29 11.78
N LEU A 113 -3.33 6.56 11.45
CA LEU A 113 -2.38 7.39 12.18
C LEU A 113 -3.16 8.22 13.22
N LEU A 114 -2.80 8.08 14.49
CA LEU A 114 -3.49 8.67 15.65
C LEU A 114 -2.78 9.91 16.18
#